data_AF-A0A413JVX2-F1
#
_entry.id   AF-A0A413JVX2-F1
#
_cell.length_a   1.000
_cell.length_b   1.000
_cell.length_c   1.000
_cell.angle_alpha   90.00
_cell.angle_beta   90.00
_cell.angle_gamma   90.00
#
_symmetry.space_group_name_H-M   'P 1'
#
loop_
_entity.id
_entity.type
_entity.pdbx_description
1 polymer ?
#
loop_
_entity_poly.entity_id
_entity_poly.type
_entity_poly.pdbx_seq_one_letter_code
_entity_poly.pdbx_strand_id
1 'polypeptide(L)'
;MIEIRKIEEIRRGVDIPEITAIYDPLSGKRDGTITPMAPVVVSGSNFSHYQEDCRLCLVAEKKPVEVIEIKLVYTYSDKKVIVAIPELKPGEYRPAVRLKEGKGEVYVLPALWMVRGRWRK
;
A
#
# COMPACT_ATOMS: atom_id res chain seq x y z
N MET A 1 4.52 11.84 16.22
CA MET A 1 5.70 11.22 15.58
C MET A 1 5.21 9.88 15.05
N ILE A 2 5.26 9.63 13.74
CA ILE A 2 4.84 8.34 13.18
C ILE A 2 5.99 7.36 13.38
N GLU A 3 5.72 6.24 14.03
CA GLU A 3 6.68 5.16 14.18
C GLU A 3 6.48 4.14 13.06
N ILE A 4 7.52 3.93 12.26
CA ILE A 4 7.51 3.03 11.11
C ILE A 4 8.20 1.74 11.53
N ARG A 5 7.45 0.65 11.53
CA ARG A 5 7.93 -0.66 11.95
C ARG A 5 7.96 -1.64 10.79
N LYS A 6 8.91 -2.58 10.83
CA LYS A 6 8.89 -3.72 9.91
C LYS A 6 7.87 -4.74 10.39
N ILE A 7 7.24 -5.42 9.44
CA ILE A 7 6.23 -6.44 9.75
C ILE A 7 6.76 -7.59 10.64
N GLU A 8 8.06 -7.86 10.57
CA GLU A 8 8.78 -8.86 11.37
C GLU A 8 8.70 -8.61 12.89
N GLU A 9 8.39 -7.37 13.30
CA GLU A 9 8.35 -6.95 14.71
C GLU A 9 6.99 -7.18 15.38
N ILE A 10 6.00 -7.75 14.68
CA ILE A 10 4.63 -7.88 15.18
C ILE A 10 4.42 -9.27 15.80
N ARG A 11 4.18 -9.29 17.11
CA ARG A 11 3.75 -10.47 17.87
C ARG A 11 2.22 -10.57 17.89
N ARG A 12 1.70 -11.64 17.25
CA ARG A 12 0.43 -12.37 17.41
C ARG A 12 -0.88 -11.59 17.65
N GLY A 13 -1.81 -11.73 16.70
CA GLY A 13 -3.25 -11.51 16.91
C GLY A 13 -3.99 -10.85 15.76
N VAL A 14 -3.28 -10.16 14.86
CA VAL A 14 -3.85 -9.54 13.66
C VAL A 14 -3.23 -10.21 12.45
N ASP A 15 -4.07 -10.78 11.59
CA ASP A 15 -3.66 -11.31 10.29
C ASP A 15 -3.38 -10.12 9.36
N ILE A 16 -2.11 -9.72 9.34
CA ILE A 16 -1.70 -8.55 8.56
C ILE A 16 -1.82 -8.90 7.08
N PRO A 17 -2.34 -7.96 6.27
CA PRO A 17 -2.36 -8.09 4.83
C PRO A 17 -1.00 -8.41 4.22
N GLU A 18 -0.94 -9.47 3.42
CA GLU A 18 0.23 -9.82 2.61
C GLU A 18 -0.05 -9.47 1.15
N ILE A 19 0.90 -8.84 0.47
CA ILE A 19 0.78 -8.50 -0.95
C ILE A 19 1.71 -9.41 -1.76
N THR A 20 1.14 -10.21 -2.65
CA THR A 20 1.87 -11.19 -3.46
C THR A 20 1.99 -10.78 -4.92
N ALA A 21 1.05 -9.99 -5.44
CA ALA A 21 1.11 -9.50 -6.81
C ALA A 21 0.34 -8.19 -7.00
N ILE A 22 0.69 -7.48 -8.07
CA ILE A 22 0.02 -6.27 -8.48
C ILE A 22 -0.19 -6.28 -9.99
N TYR A 23 -1.31 -5.71 -10.44
CA TYR A 23 -1.63 -5.52 -11.83
C TYR A 23 -2.19 -4.11 -12.03
N ASP A 24 -1.47 -3.29 -12.78
CA ASP A 24 -1.91 -1.96 -13.22
C ASP A 24 -2.64 -2.11 -14.56
N PRO A 25 -3.98 -1.98 -14.59
CA PRO A 25 -4.75 -2.12 -15.82
C PRO A 25 -4.51 -1.01 -16.84
N LEU A 26 -4.12 0.20 -16.39
CA LEU A 26 -3.91 1.34 -17.27
C LEU A 26 -2.62 1.17 -18.09
N SER A 27 -1.54 0.67 -17.46
CA SER A 27 -0.28 0.39 -18.16
C SER A 27 -0.15 -1.05 -18.66
N GLY A 28 -1.02 -1.96 -18.21
CA GLY A 28 -0.96 -3.39 -18.49
C GLY A 28 0.11 -4.16 -17.71
N LYS A 29 0.82 -3.51 -16.78
CA LYS A 29 2.01 -4.07 -16.12
C LYS A 29 1.68 -4.88 -14.88
N ARG A 30 2.56 -5.84 -14.58
CA ARG A 30 2.50 -6.74 -13.41
C ARG A 30 3.82 -6.80 -12.62
N ASP A 31 4.72 -5.86 -12.90
CA ASP A 31 6.12 -5.85 -12.45
C ASP A 31 6.37 -4.93 -11.23
N GLY A 32 5.30 -4.45 -10.57
CA GLY A 32 5.40 -3.44 -9.53
C GLY A 32 5.30 -1.99 -10.05
N THR A 33 5.35 -1.76 -11.36
CA THR A 33 5.09 -0.41 -11.89
C THR A 33 3.61 -0.06 -11.74
N ILE A 34 3.32 1.12 -11.18
CA ILE A 34 1.96 1.64 -11.01
C ILE A 34 1.80 3.01 -11.68
N THR A 35 0.61 3.27 -12.20
CA THR A 35 0.23 4.57 -12.74
C THR A 35 -0.46 5.42 -11.67
N PRO A 36 0.05 6.62 -11.34
CA PRO A 36 -0.63 7.54 -10.42
C PRO A 36 -2.04 7.90 -10.90
N MET A 37 -2.94 8.18 -9.96
CA MET A 37 -4.34 8.52 -10.25
C MET A 37 -5.12 7.44 -11.02
N ALA A 38 -4.64 6.20 -11.04
CA ALA A 38 -5.29 5.08 -11.72
C ALA A 38 -5.68 3.97 -10.72
N PRO A 39 -6.73 3.19 -11.02
CA PRO A 39 -7.03 1.99 -10.25
C PRO A 39 -5.96 0.93 -10.50
N VAL A 40 -5.59 0.19 -9.46
CA VAL A 40 -4.64 -0.93 -9.53
C VAL A 40 -5.22 -2.12 -8.77
N VAL A 41 -5.04 -3.32 -9.33
CA VAL A 41 -5.48 -4.57 -8.70
C VAL A 41 -4.34 -5.12 -7.87
N VAL A 42 -4.57 -5.33 -6.58
CA VAL A 42 -3.60 -5.91 -5.65
C VAL A 42 -4.10 -7.29 -5.24
N SER A 43 -3.23 -8.29 -5.33
CA SER A 43 -3.50 -9.68 -4.93
C SER A 43 -2.66 -10.06 -3.71
N GLY A 44 -3.19 -10.93 -2.87
CA GLY A 44 -2.62 -11.20 -1.56
C GLY A 44 -3.50 -12.09 -0.70
N SER A 45 -3.42 -11.87 0.61
CA SER A 45 -4.23 -12.51 1.65
C SER A 45 -4.55 -11.53 2.77
N ASN A 46 -5.56 -11.85 3.58
CA ASN A 46 -5.97 -11.10 4.76
C ASN A 46 -6.43 -9.66 4.45
N PHE A 47 -7.04 -9.45 3.27
CA PHE A 47 -7.51 -8.13 2.85
C PHE A 47 -8.86 -7.73 3.44
N SER A 48 -9.58 -8.65 4.09
CA SER A 48 -10.80 -8.34 4.86
C SER A 48 -10.57 -7.20 5.88
N HIS A 49 -9.37 -7.10 6.44
CA HIS A 49 -9.02 -6.16 7.51
C HIS A 49 -8.78 -4.71 7.05
N TYR A 50 -8.59 -4.44 5.75
CA TYR A 50 -8.22 -3.10 5.23
C TYR A 50 -9.27 -2.01 5.41
N GLN A 51 -10.51 -2.39 5.73
CA GLN A 51 -11.59 -1.43 5.96
C GLN A 51 -12.07 -1.42 7.41
N GLU A 52 -11.88 -2.50 8.16
CA GLU A 52 -12.34 -2.63 9.54
C GLU A 52 -11.26 -2.18 10.52
N ASP A 53 -10.06 -2.78 10.43
CA ASP A 53 -9.03 -2.65 11.47
C ASP A 53 -7.87 -1.73 11.07
N CYS A 54 -7.67 -1.54 9.77
CA CYS A 54 -6.50 -0.80 9.27
C CYS A 54 -6.81 0.07 8.05
N ARG A 55 -5.80 0.82 7.60
CA ARG A 55 -5.81 1.64 6.39
C ARG A 55 -4.58 1.30 5.55
N LEU A 56 -4.78 1.11 4.24
CA LEU A 56 -3.68 0.95 3.30
C LEU A 56 -3.04 2.32 3.01
N CYS A 57 -1.71 2.35 3.05
CA CYS A 57 -0.89 3.52 2.88
C CYS A 57 0.28 3.23 1.92
N LEU A 58 0.97 4.28 1.51
CA LEU A 58 2.24 4.24 0.80
C LEU A 58 3.27 5.04 1.57
N VAL A 59 4.49 4.52 1.61
CA VAL A 59 5.65 5.19 2.19
C VAL A 59 6.69 5.34 1.10
N ALA A 60 7.19 6.55 0.87
CA ALA A 60 8.26 6.77 -0.11
C ALA A 60 9.57 6.15 0.39
N GLU A 61 10.22 5.32 -0.43
CA GLU A 61 11.43 4.57 -0.04
C GLU A 61 12.56 5.51 0.41
N LYS A 62 12.76 6.61 -0.33
CA LYS A 62 13.83 7.59 -0.06
C LYS A 62 13.50 8.58 1.06
N LYS A 63 12.24 8.69 1.46
CA LYS A 63 11.78 9.64 2.47
C LYS A 63 10.65 9.02 3.29
N PRO A 64 10.97 8.06 4.18
CA PRO A 64 9.96 7.26 4.86
C PRO A 64 9.09 8.07 5.82
N VAL A 65 9.42 9.33 6.12
CA VAL A 65 8.67 10.19 7.05
C VAL A 65 7.25 10.54 6.54
N GLU A 66 6.99 10.39 5.24
CA GLU A 66 5.71 10.76 4.62
C GLU A 66 4.86 9.51 4.33
N VAL A 67 3.77 9.37 5.08
CA VAL A 67 2.79 8.29 4.91
C VAL A 67 1.61 8.83 4.11
N ILE A 68 1.42 8.29 2.91
CA ILE A 68 0.38 8.69 1.97
C ILE A 68 -0.76 7.67 2.07
N GLU A 69 -1.91 8.08 2.59
CA GLU A 69 -3.07 7.19 2.72
C GLU A 69 -3.76 6.96 1.36
N ILE A 70 -4.04 5.69 1.05
CA ILE A 70 -4.88 5.31 -0.08
C ILE A 70 -6.33 5.32 0.39
N LYS A 71 -7.07 6.37 0.01
CA LYS A 71 -8.44 6.59 0.49
C LYS A 71 -9.48 5.64 -0.11
N LEU A 72 -9.26 5.22 -1.36
CA LEU A 72 -10.21 4.40 -2.11
C LEU A 72 -9.66 2.99 -2.25
N VAL A 73 -10.13 2.11 -1.37
CA VAL A 73 -9.82 0.68 -1.36
C VAL A 73 -11.13 -0.08 -1.46
N TYR A 74 -11.31 -0.82 -2.55
CA TYR A 74 -12.48 -1.65 -2.82
C TYR A 74 -12.10 -3.11 -2.64
N THR A 75 -12.65 -3.76 -1.62
CA THR A 75 -12.42 -5.18 -1.35
C THR A 75 -13.29 -6.03 -2.26
N TYR A 76 -12.66 -6.79 -3.16
CA TYR A 76 -13.36 -7.75 -4.01
C TYR A 76 -13.48 -9.11 -3.31
N SER A 77 -12.42 -9.53 -2.62
CA SER A 77 -12.34 -10.74 -1.81
C SER A 77 -11.21 -10.60 -0.81
N ASP A 78 -11.09 -11.54 0.12
CA ASP A 78 -9.94 -11.61 1.04
C ASP A 78 -8.58 -11.71 0.32
N LYS A 79 -8.57 -12.13 -0.96
CA LYS A 79 -7.35 -12.29 -1.77
C LYS A 79 -7.10 -11.18 -2.78
N LYS A 80 -8.07 -10.27 -2.98
CA LYS A 80 -7.98 -9.21 -4.00
C LYS A 80 -8.67 -7.93 -3.58
N VAL A 81 -7.95 -6.83 -3.73
CA VAL A 81 -8.48 -5.47 -3.59
C VAL A 81 -8.18 -4.66 -4.84
N ILE A 82 -9.02 -3.66 -5.10
CA ILE A 82 -8.78 -2.64 -6.11
C ILE A 82 -8.52 -1.34 -5.35
N VAL A 83 -7.40 -0.71 -5.65
CA VAL A 83 -6.97 0.53 -4.98
C VAL A 83 -6.87 1.66 -5.99
N ALA A 84 -7.39 2.84 -5.68
CA ALA A 84 -7.12 4.02 -6.50
C ALA A 84 -5.82 4.66 -6.03
N ILE A 85 -4.78 4.57 -6.85
CA ILE A 85 -3.48 5.16 -6.53
C ILE A 85 -3.64 6.68 -6.49
N PRO A 86 -3.22 7.37 -5.41
CA PRO A 86 -3.28 8.82 -5.35
C PRO A 86 -2.31 9.47 -6.36
N GLU A 87 -2.29 10.79 -6.38
CA GLU A 87 -1.22 11.49 -7.10
C GLU A 87 0.13 11.21 -6.43
N LEU A 88 1.12 10.75 -7.19
CA LEU A 88 2.43 10.31 -6.68
C LEU A 88 3.57 10.78 -7.57
N LYS A 89 4.60 11.34 -6.95
CA LYS A 89 5.84 11.70 -7.64
C LYS A 89 6.54 10.47 -8.21
N PRO A 90 7.31 10.61 -9.30
CA PRO A 90 8.17 9.53 -9.76
C PRO A 90 9.11 9.07 -8.64
N GLY A 91 9.19 7.77 -8.44
CA GLY A 91 9.94 7.19 -7.33
C GLY A 91 9.45 5.81 -6.93
N GLU A 92 10.06 5.31 -5.86
CA GLU A 92 9.76 4.03 -5.26
C GLU A 92 8.94 4.22 -3.99
N TYR A 93 7.91 3.41 -3.85
CA TYR A 93 6.97 3.44 -2.74
C TYR A 93 6.78 2.03 -2.22
N ARG A 94 6.73 1.87 -0.89
CA ARG A 94 6.31 0.63 -0.26
C ARG A 94 4.88 0.77 0.22
N PRO A 95 4.00 -0.20 -0.09
CA PRO A 95 2.72 -0.28 0.59
C PRO A 95 2.95 -0.52 2.08
N ALA A 96 2.07 0.06 2.87
CA ALA A 96 2.12 -0.01 4.32
C ALA A 96 0.71 -0.07 4.88
N VAL A 97 0.59 -0.48 6.12
CA VAL A 97 -0.68 -0.60 6.83
C VAL A 97 -0.60 0.26 8.08
N ARG A 98 -1.55 1.18 8.23
CA ARG A 98 -1.75 1.92 9.48
C ARG A 98 -2.91 1.30 10.24
N LEU A 99 -2.67 0.79 11.44
CA LEU A 99 -3.75 0.30 12.30
C LEU A 99 -4.63 1.47 12.73
N LYS A 100 -5.95 1.24 12.79
CA LYS A 100 -6.88 2.25 13.32
C LYS A 100 -6.81 2.32 14.84
N GLU A 101 -6.66 1.17 15.49
CA GLU A 101 -6.38 1.07 16.91
C GLU A 101 -4.88 1.18 17.15
N GLY A 102 -4.47 2.04 18.10
CA GLY A 102 -3.06 2.27 18.43
C GLY A 102 -2.68 3.76 18.47
N LYS A 103 -1.38 4.03 18.48
CA LYS A 103 -0.79 5.39 18.48
C LYS A 103 -0.49 5.91 17.06
N GLY A 104 -1.00 5.22 16.04
CA GLY A 104 -0.74 5.56 14.64
C GLY A 104 0.51 4.89 14.08
N GLU A 105 0.86 3.71 14.60
CA GLU A 105 1.92 2.85 14.07
C GLU A 105 1.66 2.51 12.60
N VAL A 106 2.73 2.53 11.80
CA VAL A 106 2.69 2.21 10.38
C VAL A 106 3.62 1.04 10.10
N TYR A 107 3.06 0.00 9.51
CA TYR A 107 3.75 -1.25 9.22
C TYR A 107 4.03 -1.34 7.72
N VAL A 108 5.30 -1.36 7.36
CA VAL A 108 5.71 -1.42 5.95
C VAL A 108 5.65 -2.87 5.48
N LEU A 109 4.91 -3.10 4.38
CA LEU A 109 4.77 -4.41 3.77
C LEU A 109 5.96 -4.71 2.85
N PRO A 110 6.33 -5.99 2.68
CA PRO A 110 7.49 -6.41 1.88
C PRO A 110 7.20 -6.40 0.38
N ALA A 111 6.65 -5.30 -0.14
CA ALA A 111 6.44 -5.07 -1.57
C ALA A 111 7.03 -3.72 -1.99
N LEU A 112 7.37 -3.58 -3.27
CA LEU A 112 7.93 -2.35 -3.83
C LEU A 112 7.15 -1.96 -5.09
N TRP A 113 6.60 -0.76 -5.09
CA TRP A 113 5.87 -0.19 -6.22
C TRP A 113 6.62 1.00 -6.81
N MET A 114 6.60 1.11 -8.13
CA MET A 114 7.38 2.10 -8.87
C MET A 114 6.47 3.01 -9.69
N VAL A 115 6.62 4.31 -9.48
CA VAL A 115 6.02 5.34 -10.34
C VAL A 115 7.09 5.82 -11.32
N ARG A 116 6.86 5.63 -12.62
CA ARG A 116 7.77 6.09 -13.69
C ARG A 116 7.24 7.37 -14.34
N GLY A 117 8.16 8.19 -14.85
CA GLY A 117 7.83 9.38 -15.66
C GLY A 117 8.47 10.66 -15.15
N ARG A 118 8.12 11.79 -15.78
CA ARG A 118 8.50 13.13 -15.33
C ARG A 118 7.32 13.76 -14.59
N TRP A 119 7.53 14.20 -13.35
CA TRP A 119 6.53 15.00 -12.64
C TRP A 119 6.34 16.33 -13.37
N ARG A 120 5.11 16.61 -13.82
CA ARG A 120 4.79 17.95 -14.34
C ARG A 120 4.54 18.83 -13.12
N LYS A 121 5.38 19.85 -12.96
CA LYS A 121 5.26 20.88 -11.93
C LYS A 121 4.03 21.75 -12.18
#